data_AF-A0A2N1Q297-F1
#
_entry.id   AF-A0A2N1Q297-F1
#
_cell.length_a   1.000
_cell.length_b   1.000
_cell.length_c   1.000
_cell.angle_alpha   90.00
_cell.angle_beta   90.00
_cell.angle_gamma   90.00
#
_symmetry.space_group_name_H-M   'P 1'
#
loop_
_entity.id
_entity.type
_entity.pdbx_description
1 polymer ?
#
loop_
_entity_poly.entity_id
_entity_poly.type
_entity_poly.pdbx_seq_one_letter_code
_entity_poly.pdbx_strand_id
1 'polypeptide(L)'
;MFNLTKKITTLALITLLGVVLVACGGETTEFTPDQTLIPEITNPDKVFYSTDDYEITYQELYNSVKINDGLNQLLAMIDTDLLSDYMLEVTQTEIDNKRLKLTYDTDDQEVIDDLDEETRQERIQNFIDQMFLLGYQESEIDDYVRLVIARENYVIDYMISEDSVEETWHIGPNQIAQYYDVTYEDDIQSIKIKFESEADASRIMRSYNLISKNGKILIYTGEKPLEEVPSYLLNETNTQELNDAEILEYFLKMYNDVYSGFRTEIEETSTYQDLLENEDLTLNYDDISGFNKSLAEFIFVSLGNYEDYESEEDTTAYYTYKPERFYSGRDTAYYMILNLTAQEKFDTKDFDGTKAELVAIMGEDLYNEVQQEIVDLNFSSSSFIPRRMAELRAMHELRIHDYYLATDYKAIDTGFEIDQEGSSSIVASYDDKTISANEFFAYAMNRNAGMYLLHTAQIKAL
;
A
#
# COMPACT_ATOMS: atom_id res chain seq x y z
N MET A 1 6.32 -1.41 9.24
CA MET A 1 4.91 -0.98 9.48
C MET A 1 4.03 -1.11 8.21
N PHE A 2 4.64 -1.36 7.05
CA PHE A 2 3.98 -1.61 5.75
C PHE A 2 2.99 -2.79 5.73
N ASN A 3 3.26 -3.88 6.47
CA ASN A 3 2.36 -5.05 6.52
C ASN A 3 1.03 -4.81 7.25
N LEU A 4 0.88 -3.69 7.99
CA LEU A 4 -0.40 -3.36 8.66
C LEU A 4 -1.28 -2.48 7.75
N THR A 5 -0.68 -1.66 6.90
CA THR A 5 -1.37 -0.78 5.94
C THR A 5 -1.92 -1.56 4.74
N LYS A 6 -1.20 -2.59 4.26
CA LYS A 6 -1.71 -3.56 3.26
C LYS A 6 -2.95 -4.34 3.77
N LYS A 7 -3.01 -4.63 5.08
CA LYS A 7 -4.16 -5.36 5.69
C LYS A 7 -5.45 -4.54 5.81
N ILE A 8 -5.36 -3.21 5.81
CA ILE A 8 -6.53 -2.32 5.95
C ILE A 8 -7.09 -1.90 4.59
N THR A 9 -6.27 -1.93 3.54
CA THR A 9 -6.60 -1.44 2.20
C THR A 9 -7.31 -2.49 1.34
N THR A 10 -6.93 -3.77 1.46
CA THR A 10 -7.67 -4.88 0.84
C THR A 10 -9.05 -5.11 1.46
N LEU A 11 -9.18 -4.84 2.78
CA LEU A 11 -10.46 -4.87 3.48
C LEU A 11 -11.43 -3.84 2.87
N ALA A 12 -10.95 -2.69 2.41
CA ALA A 12 -11.79 -1.68 1.75
C ALA A 12 -12.18 -2.06 0.32
N LEU A 13 -11.38 -2.86 -0.40
CA LEU A 13 -11.68 -3.34 -1.76
C LEU A 13 -12.75 -4.44 -1.77
N ILE A 14 -12.69 -5.37 -0.81
CA ILE A 14 -13.65 -6.47 -0.66
C ILE A 14 -14.97 -5.98 -0.06
N THR A 15 -14.93 -4.97 0.81
CA THR A 15 -16.14 -4.39 1.40
C THR A 15 -16.86 -3.42 0.44
N LEU A 16 -16.20 -2.84 -0.57
CA LEU A 16 -16.90 -1.97 -1.53
C LEU A 16 -17.63 -2.73 -2.65
N LEU A 17 -17.14 -3.93 -3.03
CA LEU A 17 -17.88 -4.82 -3.93
C LEU A 17 -18.98 -5.61 -3.20
N GLY A 18 -18.85 -5.81 -1.88
CA GLY A 18 -19.81 -6.55 -1.05
C GLY A 18 -20.75 -5.71 -0.16
N VAL A 19 -20.56 -4.39 -0.03
CA VAL A 19 -21.36 -3.55 0.89
C VAL A 19 -21.62 -2.15 0.30
N VAL A 20 -22.59 -2.08 -0.61
CA VAL A 20 -23.49 -0.91 -0.75
C VAL A 20 -24.90 -1.29 -0.26
N LEU A 21 -25.01 -2.23 0.68
CA LEU A 21 -26.27 -2.70 1.26
C LEU A 21 -26.52 -2.14 2.68
N VAL A 22 -26.29 -0.84 2.89
CA VAL A 22 -26.82 -0.13 4.07
C VAL A 22 -27.30 1.28 3.72
N ALA A 23 -28.57 1.35 3.27
CA ALA A 23 -29.57 2.41 3.52
C ALA A 23 -30.71 2.16 2.51
N CYS A 24 -31.89 1.66 2.87
CA CYS A 24 -32.91 2.44 3.58
C CYS A 24 -33.99 1.51 4.16
N GLY A 25 -34.04 1.39 5.48
CA GLY A 25 -35.23 0.94 6.22
C GLY A 25 -36.21 2.10 6.47
N GLY A 26 -36.36 3.00 5.51
CA GLY A 26 -37.29 4.13 5.55
C GLY A 26 -38.14 4.08 4.30
N GLU A 27 -39.45 4.25 4.47
CA GLU A 27 -40.47 4.26 3.42
C GLU A 27 -39.94 4.84 2.10
N THR A 28 -39.79 3.99 1.08
CA THR A 28 -39.44 4.42 -0.27
C THR A 28 -40.58 5.28 -0.81
N THR A 29 -40.49 6.59 -0.64
CA THR A 29 -41.29 7.52 -1.44
C THR A 29 -40.85 7.35 -2.89
N GLU A 30 -41.64 6.60 -3.67
CA GLU A 30 -41.61 6.56 -5.12
C GLU A 30 -41.71 8.00 -5.65
N PHE A 31 -40.56 8.62 -5.91
CA PHE A 31 -40.49 9.83 -6.72
C PHE A 31 -39.85 9.42 -8.05
N THR A 32 -40.65 8.80 -8.90
CA THR A 32 -40.37 8.75 -10.34
C THR A 32 -40.78 10.11 -10.91
N PRO A 33 -39.94 10.82 -11.68
CA PRO A 33 -40.41 11.96 -12.43
C PRO A 33 -41.60 11.53 -13.31
N ASP A 34 -42.70 12.29 -13.29
CA ASP A 34 -43.99 11.96 -13.94
C ASP A 34 -43.91 11.69 -15.47
N GLN A 35 -42.74 11.79 -16.11
CA GLN A 35 -42.54 11.68 -17.55
C GLN A 35 -41.38 10.78 -18.01
N THR A 36 -40.59 10.19 -17.10
CA THR A 36 -39.45 9.35 -17.50
C THR A 36 -39.92 7.94 -17.86
N LEU A 37 -39.56 7.46 -19.05
CA LEU A 37 -39.84 6.09 -19.47
C LEU A 37 -38.91 5.12 -18.75
N ILE A 38 -39.48 4.12 -18.07
CA ILE A 38 -38.72 3.08 -17.38
C ILE A 38 -38.67 1.82 -18.25
N PRO A 39 -37.50 1.18 -18.44
CA PRO A 39 -37.39 -0.01 -19.27
C PRO A 39 -38.18 -1.18 -18.69
N GLU A 40 -39.02 -1.82 -19.52
CA GLU A 40 -39.82 -2.98 -19.15
C GLU A 40 -39.35 -4.24 -19.89
N ILE A 41 -39.41 -5.37 -19.18
CA ILE A 41 -39.16 -6.70 -19.78
C ILE A 41 -40.39 -7.20 -20.54
N THR A 42 -40.19 -8.17 -21.43
CA THR A 42 -41.29 -8.79 -22.17
C THR A 42 -42.09 -9.76 -21.29
N ASN A 43 -43.42 -9.66 -21.33
CA ASN A 43 -44.37 -10.42 -20.51
C ASN A 43 -44.20 -10.20 -18.98
N PRO A 44 -44.25 -8.95 -18.50
CA PRO A 44 -43.99 -8.61 -17.10
C PRO A 44 -44.96 -9.31 -16.12
N ASP A 45 -46.23 -9.46 -16.52
CA ASP A 45 -47.29 -10.04 -15.69
C ASP A 45 -47.29 -11.57 -15.63
N LYS A 46 -46.42 -12.24 -16.40
CA LYS A 46 -46.38 -13.70 -16.43
C LYS A 46 -45.90 -14.21 -15.07
N VAL A 47 -46.57 -15.24 -14.54
CA VAL A 47 -46.15 -15.90 -13.30
C VAL A 47 -44.87 -16.70 -13.56
N PHE A 48 -43.83 -16.43 -12.76
CA PHE A 48 -42.59 -17.19 -12.73
C PHE A 48 -42.67 -18.34 -11.72
N TYR A 49 -43.17 -18.04 -10.52
CA TYR A 49 -43.29 -18.99 -9.41
C TYR A 49 -44.61 -18.78 -8.66
N SER A 50 -45.19 -19.85 -8.13
CA SER A 50 -46.47 -19.82 -7.42
C SER A 50 -46.46 -20.81 -6.25
N THR A 51 -47.08 -20.40 -5.16
CA THR A 51 -47.40 -21.20 -3.97
C THR A 51 -48.90 -21.17 -3.72
N ASP A 52 -49.37 -21.87 -2.69
CA ASP A 52 -50.78 -21.78 -2.27
C ASP A 52 -51.18 -20.38 -1.76
N ASP A 53 -50.20 -19.58 -1.28
CA ASP A 53 -50.44 -18.30 -0.61
C ASP A 53 -50.14 -17.07 -1.48
N TYR A 54 -49.22 -17.18 -2.44
CA TYR A 54 -48.81 -16.07 -3.31
C TYR A 54 -48.22 -16.51 -4.65
N GLU A 55 -48.21 -15.58 -5.60
CA GLU A 55 -47.54 -15.70 -6.91
C GLU A 55 -46.44 -14.63 -7.03
N ILE A 56 -45.37 -15.00 -7.75
CA ILE A 56 -44.26 -14.13 -8.14
C ILE A 56 -44.26 -13.98 -9.66
N THR A 57 -44.36 -12.76 -10.16
CA THR A 57 -44.30 -12.44 -11.58
C THR A 57 -42.88 -12.17 -12.07
N TYR A 58 -42.68 -12.16 -13.38
CA TYR A 58 -41.42 -11.75 -13.99
C TYR A 58 -41.06 -10.28 -13.67
N GLN A 59 -42.04 -9.38 -13.62
CA GLN A 59 -41.80 -7.98 -13.24
C GLN A 59 -41.25 -7.86 -11.82
N GLU A 60 -41.77 -8.67 -10.89
CA GLU A 60 -41.34 -8.64 -9.49
C GLU A 60 -39.92 -9.17 -9.31
N LEU A 61 -39.53 -10.18 -10.10
CA LEU A 61 -38.15 -10.62 -10.17
C LEU A 61 -37.25 -9.57 -10.81
N TYR A 62 -37.69 -8.93 -11.89
CA TYR A 62 -36.91 -7.87 -12.53
C TYR A 62 -36.69 -6.67 -11.61
N ASN A 63 -37.70 -6.27 -10.84
CA ASN A 63 -37.54 -5.25 -9.81
C ASN A 63 -36.55 -5.70 -8.72
N SER A 64 -36.60 -6.97 -8.30
CA SER A 64 -35.64 -7.55 -7.35
C SER A 64 -34.21 -7.52 -7.88
N VAL A 65 -33.99 -7.80 -9.16
CA VAL A 65 -32.68 -7.64 -9.83
C VAL A 65 -32.20 -6.19 -9.68
N LYS A 66 -33.03 -5.23 -10.08
CA LYS A 66 -32.65 -3.80 -10.06
C LYS A 66 -32.28 -3.31 -8.67
N ILE A 67 -33.08 -3.67 -7.65
CA ILE A 67 -32.93 -3.18 -6.28
C ILE A 67 -31.71 -3.78 -5.57
N ASN A 68 -31.42 -5.06 -5.78
CA ASN A 68 -30.43 -5.74 -4.95
C ASN A 68 -29.01 -5.68 -5.53
N ASP A 69 -28.86 -5.81 -6.85
CA ASP A 69 -27.52 -5.92 -7.48
C ASP A 69 -27.50 -5.40 -8.93
N GLY A 70 -28.55 -4.69 -9.35
CA GLY A 70 -28.78 -4.41 -10.76
C GLY A 70 -27.68 -3.55 -11.39
N LEU A 71 -27.19 -2.55 -10.67
CA LEU A 71 -26.12 -1.70 -11.16
C LEU A 71 -24.83 -2.49 -11.37
N ASN A 72 -24.42 -3.32 -10.39
CA ASN A 72 -23.20 -4.11 -10.51
C ASN A 72 -23.27 -5.09 -11.68
N GLN A 73 -24.42 -5.73 -11.89
CA GLN A 73 -24.62 -6.63 -13.03
C GLN A 73 -24.56 -5.87 -14.37
N LEU A 74 -25.17 -4.69 -14.44
CA LEU A 74 -25.13 -3.85 -15.63
C LEU A 74 -23.69 -3.40 -15.94
N LEU A 75 -22.96 -2.92 -14.93
CA LEU A 75 -21.57 -2.50 -15.08
C LEU A 75 -20.64 -3.67 -15.42
N ALA A 76 -20.85 -4.85 -14.83
CA ALA A 76 -20.07 -6.04 -15.20
C ALA A 76 -20.30 -6.43 -16.67
N MET A 77 -21.54 -6.32 -17.15
CA MET A 77 -21.89 -6.61 -18.55
C MET A 77 -21.24 -5.61 -19.52
N ILE A 78 -21.22 -4.32 -19.17
CA ILE A 78 -20.56 -3.26 -19.95
C ILE A 78 -19.03 -3.43 -19.91
N ASP A 79 -18.45 -3.60 -18.71
CA ASP A 79 -17.00 -3.69 -18.54
C ASP A 79 -16.42 -4.94 -19.21
N THR A 80 -17.14 -6.06 -19.22
CA THR A 80 -16.70 -7.28 -19.93
C THR A 80 -16.53 -7.02 -21.43
N ASP A 81 -17.35 -6.13 -21.99
CA ASP A 81 -17.27 -5.75 -23.39
C ASP A 81 -16.15 -4.72 -23.64
N LEU A 82 -16.12 -3.64 -22.85
CA LEU A 82 -15.12 -2.57 -22.98
C LEU A 82 -13.69 -3.04 -22.68
N LEU A 83 -13.52 -4.00 -21.77
CA LEU A 83 -12.21 -4.53 -21.36
C LEU A 83 -11.88 -5.88 -22.01
N SER A 84 -12.57 -6.24 -23.09
CA SER A 84 -12.41 -7.56 -23.72
C SER A 84 -10.97 -7.88 -24.11
N ASP A 85 -10.20 -6.91 -24.61
CA ASP A 85 -8.78 -7.08 -24.93
C ASP A 85 -7.94 -7.36 -23.67
N TYR A 86 -8.10 -6.55 -22.62
CA TYR A 86 -7.44 -6.79 -21.33
C TYR A 86 -7.79 -8.16 -20.74
N MET A 87 -9.05 -8.59 -20.84
CA MET A 87 -9.49 -9.91 -20.35
C MET A 87 -8.81 -11.06 -21.10
N LEU A 88 -8.52 -10.91 -22.40
CA LEU A 88 -7.83 -11.92 -23.19
C LEU A 88 -6.34 -12.05 -22.84
N GLU A 89 -5.74 -10.99 -22.30
CA GLU A 89 -4.34 -10.97 -21.88
C GLU A 89 -4.13 -11.56 -20.48
N VAL A 90 -5.18 -11.63 -19.66
CA VAL A 90 -5.10 -12.23 -18.31
C VAL A 90 -4.73 -13.71 -18.38
N THR A 91 -3.60 -14.03 -17.76
CA THR A 91 -3.07 -15.38 -17.65
C THR A 91 -3.68 -16.17 -16.50
N GLN A 92 -3.59 -17.50 -16.55
CA GLN A 92 -4.04 -18.34 -15.43
C GLN A 92 -3.25 -18.07 -14.14
N THR A 93 -1.95 -17.76 -14.24
CA THR A 93 -1.12 -17.46 -13.07
C THR A 93 -1.59 -16.19 -12.35
N GLU A 94 -1.99 -15.15 -13.10
CA GLU A 94 -2.56 -13.95 -12.50
C GLU A 94 -3.91 -14.24 -11.82
N ILE A 95 -4.75 -15.08 -12.43
CA ILE A 95 -6.02 -15.54 -11.82
C ILE A 95 -5.74 -16.27 -10.51
N ASP A 96 -4.82 -17.23 -10.51
CA ASP A 96 -4.49 -18.04 -9.33
C ASP A 96 -3.94 -17.14 -8.20
N ASN A 97 -3.00 -16.24 -8.50
CA ASN A 97 -2.45 -15.30 -7.53
C ASN A 97 -3.52 -14.34 -6.99
N LYS A 98 -4.41 -13.83 -7.87
CA LYS A 98 -5.49 -12.93 -7.45
C LYS A 98 -6.51 -13.65 -6.58
N ARG A 99 -6.81 -14.93 -6.86
CA ARG A 99 -7.67 -15.76 -6.01
C ARG A 99 -7.07 -15.93 -4.61
N LEU A 100 -5.76 -16.17 -4.52
CA LEU A 100 -5.07 -16.20 -3.22
C LEU A 100 -5.22 -14.86 -2.49
N LYS A 101 -4.97 -13.72 -3.17
CA LYS A 101 -5.17 -12.40 -2.57
C LYS A 101 -6.61 -12.15 -2.09
N LEU A 102 -7.61 -12.53 -2.88
CA LEU A 102 -9.01 -12.35 -2.51
C LEU A 102 -9.45 -13.29 -1.38
N THR A 103 -8.82 -14.45 -1.24
CA THR A 103 -9.13 -15.43 -0.18
C THR A 103 -8.36 -15.11 1.12
N TYR A 104 -7.07 -14.80 1.01
CA TYR A 104 -6.14 -14.74 2.13
C TYR A 104 -5.51 -13.37 2.38
N ASP A 105 -5.90 -12.33 1.64
CA ASP A 105 -5.28 -10.99 1.67
C ASP A 105 -3.80 -10.98 1.27
N THR A 106 -3.29 -12.07 0.70
CA THR A 106 -1.91 -12.24 0.24
C THR A 106 -1.84 -13.37 -0.79
N ASP A 107 -0.83 -13.33 -1.65
CA ASP A 107 -0.40 -14.42 -2.54
C ASP A 107 0.89 -15.11 -2.04
N ASP A 108 1.43 -14.70 -0.88
CA ASP A 108 2.61 -15.32 -0.28
C ASP A 108 2.24 -16.64 0.39
N GLN A 109 2.74 -17.74 -0.18
CA GLN A 109 2.46 -19.09 0.30
C GLN A 109 3.02 -19.34 1.72
N GLU A 110 4.14 -18.74 2.10
CA GLU A 110 4.70 -18.91 3.45
C GLU A 110 3.78 -18.27 4.49
N VAL A 111 3.29 -17.06 4.20
CA VAL A 111 2.31 -16.36 5.06
C VAL A 111 1.01 -17.13 5.16
N ILE A 112 0.53 -17.73 4.05
CA ILE A 112 -0.67 -18.57 4.03
C ILE A 112 -0.45 -19.85 4.84
N ASP A 113 0.73 -20.45 4.72
CA ASP A 113 1.04 -21.71 5.40
C ASP A 113 1.22 -21.56 6.91
N ASP A 114 1.63 -20.38 7.37
CA ASP A 114 1.69 -20.00 8.78
C ASP A 114 0.31 -19.73 9.43
N LEU A 115 -0.78 -19.62 8.64
CA LEU A 115 -2.13 -19.52 9.18
C LEU A 115 -2.56 -20.84 9.82
N ASP A 116 -3.16 -20.75 11.00
CA ASP A 116 -3.81 -21.88 11.63
C ASP A 116 -5.02 -22.36 10.81
N GLU A 117 -5.38 -23.64 10.98
CA GLU A 117 -6.43 -24.28 10.19
C GLU A 117 -7.80 -23.62 10.33
N GLU A 118 -8.15 -23.12 11.52
CA GLU A 118 -9.43 -22.45 11.76
C GLU A 118 -9.52 -21.15 10.95
N THR A 119 -8.49 -20.30 11.05
CA THR A 119 -8.38 -19.06 10.26
C THR A 119 -8.38 -19.34 8.76
N ARG A 120 -7.69 -20.39 8.31
CA ARG A 120 -7.63 -20.77 6.89
C ARG A 120 -9.01 -21.15 6.35
N GLN A 121 -9.75 -22.00 7.08
CA GLN A 121 -11.10 -22.41 6.67
C GLN A 121 -12.10 -21.26 6.73
N GLU A 122 -12.01 -20.37 7.73
CA GLU A 122 -12.85 -19.17 7.79
C GLU A 122 -12.66 -18.29 6.56
N ARG A 123 -11.40 -18.03 6.17
CA ARG A 123 -11.06 -17.23 4.98
C ARG A 123 -11.60 -17.85 3.69
N ILE A 124 -11.45 -19.17 3.52
CA ILE A 124 -12.01 -19.91 2.37
C ILE A 124 -13.55 -19.78 2.35
N GLN A 125 -14.21 -20.00 3.48
CA GLN A 125 -15.67 -19.95 3.54
C GLN A 125 -16.19 -18.53 3.26
N ASN A 126 -15.55 -17.50 3.82
CA ASN A 126 -15.90 -16.11 3.57
C ASN A 126 -15.78 -15.76 2.08
N PHE A 127 -14.72 -16.22 1.41
CA PHE A 127 -14.56 -16.03 -0.03
C PHE A 127 -15.67 -16.72 -0.83
N ILE A 128 -15.98 -17.99 -0.51
CA ILE A 128 -17.05 -18.75 -1.18
C ILE A 128 -18.41 -18.07 -0.98
N ASP A 129 -18.74 -17.66 0.25
CA ASP A 129 -20.00 -17.00 0.58
C ASP A 129 -20.13 -15.66 -0.15
N GLN A 130 -19.05 -14.88 -0.23
CA GLN A 130 -19.03 -13.64 -1.01
C GLN A 130 -19.25 -13.88 -2.50
N MET A 131 -18.57 -14.87 -3.09
CA MET A 131 -18.77 -15.21 -4.51
C MET A 131 -20.21 -15.66 -4.78
N PHE A 132 -20.79 -16.47 -3.87
CA PHE A 132 -22.18 -16.87 -3.95
C PHE A 132 -23.15 -15.69 -3.87
N LEU A 133 -22.92 -14.74 -2.94
CA LEU A 133 -23.73 -13.53 -2.81
C LEU A 133 -23.66 -12.64 -4.06
N LEU A 134 -22.50 -12.58 -4.72
CA LEU A 134 -22.29 -11.89 -5.99
C LEU A 134 -22.86 -12.66 -7.20
N GLY A 135 -23.38 -13.88 -7.00
CA GLY A 135 -23.97 -14.70 -8.04
C GLY A 135 -22.98 -15.49 -8.89
N TYR A 136 -21.76 -15.73 -8.38
CA TYR A 136 -20.76 -16.56 -9.04
C TYR A 136 -20.75 -17.95 -8.43
N GLN A 137 -20.90 -18.96 -9.28
CA GLN A 137 -20.66 -20.36 -8.91
C GLN A 137 -19.17 -20.67 -8.96
N GLU A 138 -18.74 -21.77 -8.33
CA GLU A 138 -17.32 -22.17 -8.27
C GLU A 138 -16.65 -22.24 -9.66
N SER A 139 -17.39 -22.67 -10.69
CA SER A 139 -16.91 -22.73 -12.08
C SER A 139 -16.79 -21.37 -12.78
N GLU A 140 -17.38 -20.32 -12.21
CA GLU A 140 -17.46 -18.96 -12.79
C GLU A 140 -16.62 -17.95 -12.01
N ILE A 141 -15.99 -18.37 -10.89
CA ILE A 141 -15.10 -17.52 -10.08
C ILE A 141 -13.95 -16.98 -10.95
N ASP A 142 -13.41 -17.80 -11.84
CA ASP A 142 -12.30 -17.38 -12.71
C ASP A 142 -12.72 -16.26 -13.67
N ASP A 143 -13.98 -16.23 -14.12
CA ASP A 143 -14.50 -15.14 -14.97
C ASP A 143 -14.65 -13.83 -14.19
N TYR A 144 -15.11 -13.90 -12.94
CA TYR A 144 -15.12 -12.75 -12.03
C TYR A 144 -13.70 -12.21 -11.82
N VAL A 145 -12.78 -13.09 -11.44
CA VAL A 145 -11.39 -12.73 -11.15
C VAL A 145 -10.72 -12.13 -12.38
N ARG A 146 -10.96 -12.71 -13.57
CA ARG A 146 -10.47 -12.18 -14.84
C ARG A 146 -10.98 -10.75 -15.09
N LEU A 147 -12.25 -10.46 -14.85
CA LEU A 147 -12.79 -9.11 -14.99
C LEU A 147 -12.16 -8.13 -13.98
N VAL A 148 -11.93 -8.58 -12.74
CA VAL A 148 -11.24 -7.76 -11.73
C VAL A 148 -9.81 -7.42 -12.16
N ILE A 149 -9.05 -8.40 -12.62
CA ILE A 149 -7.68 -8.19 -13.11
C ILE A 149 -7.68 -7.28 -14.35
N ALA A 150 -8.61 -7.49 -15.29
CA ALA A 150 -8.70 -6.65 -16.48
C ALA A 150 -8.98 -5.17 -16.14
N ARG A 151 -9.82 -4.90 -15.13
CA ARG A 151 -10.04 -3.54 -14.61
C ARG A 151 -8.76 -2.96 -14.02
N GLU A 152 -8.03 -3.75 -13.23
CA GLU A 152 -6.76 -3.32 -12.64
C GLU A 152 -5.70 -3.01 -13.71
N ASN A 153 -5.54 -3.90 -14.69
CA ASN A 153 -4.57 -3.73 -15.79
C ASN A 153 -4.91 -2.49 -16.63
N TYR A 154 -6.17 -2.29 -16.99
CA TYR A 154 -6.59 -1.05 -17.66
C TYR A 154 -6.24 0.20 -16.84
N VAL A 155 -6.49 0.16 -15.53
CA VAL A 155 -6.18 1.31 -14.67
C VAL A 155 -4.68 1.54 -14.59
N ILE A 156 -3.86 0.49 -14.46
CA ILE A 156 -2.39 0.60 -14.45
C ILE A 156 -1.90 1.23 -15.74
N ASP A 157 -2.37 0.73 -16.89
CA ASP A 157 -2.00 1.27 -18.20
C ASP A 157 -2.42 2.74 -18.34
N TYR A 158 -3.62 3.08 -17.86
CA TYR A 158 -4.10 4.46 -17.85
C TYR A 158 -3.25 5.37 -16.95
N MET A 159 -2.77 4.88 -15.80
CA MET A 159 -1.87 5.61 -14.90
C MET A 159 -0.53 5.97 -15.52
N ILE A 160 -0.01 5.16 -16.44
CA ILE A 160 1.27 5.41 -17.11
C ILE A 160 1.11 6.00 -18.53
N SER A 161 -0.13 6.14 -19.00
CA SER A 161 -0.44 6.62 -20.35
C SER A 161 -0.19 8.12 -20.54
N GLU A 162 0.02 8.54 -21.79
CA GLU A 162 0.07 9.96 -22.16
C GLU A 162 -1.28 10.68 -22.04
N ASP A 163 -2.39 9.96 -21.89
CA ASP A 163 -3.72 10.57 -21.73
C ASP A 163 -3.93 11.11 -20.31
N SER A 164 -3.13 10.66 -19.33
CA SER A 164 -3.26 11.04 -17.94
C SER A 164 -2.20 12.02 -17.44
N VAL A 165 -1.29 12.56 -18.27
CA VAL A 165 -0.13 13.37 -17.80
C VAL A 165 -0.51 14.58 -16.94
N GLU A 166 -1.69 15.15 -17.13
CA GLU A 166 -2.18 16.31 -16.36
C GLU A 166 -2.83 15.92 -15.02
N GLU A 167 -2.96 14.62 -14.76
CA GLU A 167 -3.65 14.08 -13.60
C GLU A 167 -2.68 13.86 -12.44
N THR A 168 -3.12 14.15 -11.21
CA THR A 168 -2.25 14.07 -10.03
C THR A 168 -1.86 12.64 -9.64
N TRP A 169 -2.50 11.63 -10.24
CA TRP A 169 -2.27 10.21 -10.02
C TRP A 169 -1.49 9.55 -11.16
N HIS A 170 -1.08 10.33 -12.16
CA HIS A 170 -0.23 9.86 -13.24
C HIS A 170 1.14 9.43 -12.72
N ILE A 171 1.60 8.27 -13.18
CA ILE A 171 2.90 7.72 -12.82
C ILE A 171 3.87 7.95 -13.98
N GLY A 172 4.39 9.18 -14.03
CA GLY A 172 5.48 9.57 -14.91
C GLY A 172 6.86 9.43 -14.24
N PRO A 173 7.96 9.58 -15.00
CA PRO A 173 9.30 9.48 -14.45
C PRO A 173 9.57 10.55 -13.38
N ASN A 174 9.01 11.75 -13.51
CA ASN A 174 9.11 12.80 -12.48
C ASN A 174 8.44 12.38 -11.16
N GLN A 175 7.29 11.70 -11.23
CA GLN A 175 6.58 11.22 -10.03
C GLN A 175 7.34 10.08 -9.35
N ILE A 176 7.94 9.18 -10.12
CA ILE A 176 8.82 8.11 -9.61
C ILE A 176 10.06 8.70 -8.95
N ALA A 177 10.74 9.63 -9.61
CA ALA A 177 11.89 10.32 -9.06
C ALA A 177 11.57 11.05 -7.75
N GLN A 178 10.44 11.77 -7.68
CA GLN A 178 10.00 12.43 -6.45
C GLN A 178 9.64 11.44 -5.35
N TYR A 179 8.95 10.34 -5.68
CA TYR A 179 8.61 9.32 -4.70
C TYR A 179 9.85 8.64 -4.13
N TYR A 180 10.81 8.28 -5.00
CA TYR A 180 12.09 7.73 -4.60
C TYR A 180 12.86 8.71 -3.72
N ASP A 181 12.96 9.98 -4.14
CA ASP A 181 13.65 11.05 -3.39
C ASP A 181 13.09 11.26 -1.98
N VAL A 182 11.78 11.07 -1.78
CA VAL A 182 11.12 11.26 -0.47
C VAL A 182 11.05 9.99 0.37
N THR A 183 10.93 8.82 -0.26
CA THR A 183 10.55 7.57 0.44
C THR A 183 11.73 6.64 0.68
N TYR A 184 12.67 6.59 -0.25
CA TYR A 184 13.79 5.66 -0.16
C TYR A 184 14.96 6.31 0.56
N GLU A 185 15.50 5.61 1.52
CA GLU A 185 16.69 5.99 2.27
C GLU A 185 17.61 4.77 2.20
N ASP A 186 18.79 4.90 1.60
CA ASP A 186 19.67 3.75 1.45
C ASP A 186 20.23 3.29 2.80
N ASP A 187 20.58 2.00 2.84
CA ASP A 187 21.32 1.42 3.93
C ASP A 187 22.67 2.12 4.06
N ILE A 188 23.08 2.37 5.30
CA ILE A 188 24.39 2.99 5.60
C ILE A 188 25.23 2.05 6.45
N GLN A 189 26.55 2.18 6.33
CA GLN A 189 27.47 1.52 7.25
C GLN A 189 27.70 2.41 8.46
N SER A 190 27.42 1.90 9.66
CA SER A 190 27.52 2.68 10.90
C SER A 190 27.79 1.81 12.12
N ILE A 191 28.74 2.26 12.95
CA ILE A 191 29.01 1.67 14.26
C ILE A 191 27.98 2.23 15.24
N LYS A 192 26.88 1.50 15.44
CA LYS A 192 25.83 1.81 16.40
C LYS A 192 25.95 0.95 17.65
N ILE A 193 26.24 1.59 18.78
CA ILE A 193 26.38 0.92 20.08
C ILE A 193 25.21 1.30 20.98
N LYS A 194 24.46 0.30 21.44
CA LYS A 194 23.28 0.45 22.29
C LYS A 194 23.61 0.16 23.75
N PHE A 195 23.24 1.07 24.64
CA PHE A 195 23.39 0.94 26.09
C PHE A 195 22.04 1.03 26.80
N GLU A 196 21.86 0.26 27.87
CA GLU A 196 20.63 0.28 28.68
C GLU A 196 20.47 1.59 29.48
N SER A 197 21.58 2.23 29.85
CA SER A 197 21.59 3.47 30.61
C SER A 197 22.77 4.38 30.27
N GLU A 198 22.62 5.68 30.53
CA GLU A 198 23.70 6.67 30.41
C GLU A 198 24.90 6.32 31.29
N ALA A 199 24.64 5.74 32.46
CA ALA A 199 25.67 5.35 33.41
C ALA A 199 26.51 4.18 32.88
N ASP A 200 25.89 3.21 32.20
CA ASP A 200 26.61 2.10 31.58
C ASP A 200 27.46 2.59 30.41
N ALA A 201 26.90 3.43 29.54
CA ALA A 201 27.64 4.06 28.45
C ALA A 201 28.84 4.87 28.97
N SER A 202 28.61 5.70 29.99
CA SER A 202 29.66 6.49 30.64
C SER A 202 30.73 5.62 31.30
N ARG A 203 30.37 4.44 31.84
CA ARG A 203 31.32 3.49 32.43
C ARG A 203 32.24 2.90 31.36
N ILE A 204 31.68 2.49 30.22
CA ILE A 204 32.45 1.96 29.09
C ILE A 204 33.37 3.03 28.51
N MET A 205 32.90 4.27 28.31
CA MET A 205 33.80 5.35 27.89
C MET A 205 34.94 5.57 28.90
N ARG A 206 34.64 5.55 30.20
CA ARG A 206 35.64 5.76 31.26
C ARG A 206 36.64 4.61 31.39
N SER A 207 36.30 3.36 31.08
CA SER A 207 37.28 2.26 31.08
C SER A 207 38.39 2.47 30.05
N TYR A 208 38.10 3.23 29.00
CA TYR A 208 39.06 3.68 27.99
C TYR A 208 39.68 5.05 28.27
N ASN A 209 39.47 5.61 29.46
CA ASN A 209 39.86 6.98 29.83
C ASN A 209 39.27 8.06 28.91
N LEU A 210 38.13 7.80 28.28
CA LEU A 210 37.46 8.75 27.40
C LEU A 210 36.53 9.67 28.18
N ILE A 211 36.48 10.93 27.74
CA ILE A 211 35.57 11.96 28.24
C ILE A 211 34.93 12.71 27.08
N SER A 212 33.72 13.20 27.31
CA SER A 212 33.03 14.13 26.41
C SER A 212 33.27 15.57 26.86
N LYS A 213 33.83 16.43 26.00
CA LYS A 213 33.96 17.86 26.29
C LYS A 213 33.92 18.69 25.01
N ASN A 214 33.21 19.82 25.05
CA ASN A 214 33.13 20.78 23.94
C ASN A 214 32.71 20.17 22.59
N GLY A 215 31.81 19.18 22.59
CA GLY A 215 31.34 18.53 21.37
C GLY A 215 32.31 17.49 20.79
N LYS A 216 33.33 17.08 21.55
CA LYS A 216 34.34 16.12 21.11
C LYS A 216 34.59 15.04 22.16
N ILE A 217 35.17 13.92 21.71
CA ILE A 217 35.73 12.89 22.59
C ILE A 217 37.21 13.20 22.81
N LEU A 218 37.61 13.22 24.08
CA LEU A 218 39.00 13.41 24.48
C LEU A 218 39.46 12.21 25.30
N ILE A 219 40.74 11.88 25.19
CA ILE A 219 41.40 10.93 26.08
C ILE A 219 42.02 11.66 27.26
N TYR A 220 41.81 11.13 28.45
CA TYR A 220 42.47 11.59 29.67
C TYR A 220 43.88 10.99 29.77
N THR A 221 44.89 11.85 29.96
CA THR A 221 46.32 11.50 29.94
C THR A 221 47.03 11.76 31.27
N GLY A 222 46.29 12.10 32.32
CA GLY A 222 46.87 12.40 33.63
C GLY A 222 47.24 11.16 34.46
N GLU A 223 48.00 11.39 35.53
CA GLU A 223 48.58 10.30 36.35
C GLU A 223 47.59 9.64 37.32
N LYS A 224 46.47 10.30 37.63
CA LYS A 224 45.46 9.76 38.56
C LYS A 224 44.39 9.01 37.79
N PRO A 225 43.82 7.91 38.33
CA PRO A 225 42.67 7.26 37.69
C PRO A 225 41.56 8.27 37.40
N LEU A 226 40.97 8.24 36.20
CA LEU A 226 39.95 9.19 35.76
C LEU A 226 38.74 9.26 36.72
N GLU A 227 38.41 8.15 37.38
CA GLU A 227 37.36 8.07 38.41
C GLU A 227 37.61 8.98 39.61
N GLU A 228 38.89 9.27 39.93
CA GLU A 228 39.30 10.13 41.03
C GLU A 228 39.46 11.60 40.63
N VAL A 229 39.24 11.93 39.35
CA VAL A 229 39.45 13.27 38.80
C VAL A 229 38.10 13.95 38.61
N PRO A 230 37.78 14.98 39.42
CA PRO A 230 36.58 15.79 39.21
C PRO A 230 36.61 16.48 37.84
N SER A 231 35.44 16.64 37.22
CA SER A 231 35.30 17.21 35.88
C SER A 231 35.94 18.59 35.72
N TYR A 232 35.94 19.43 36.76
CA TYR A 232 36.55 20.76 36.75
C TYR A 232 38.09 20.75 36.72
N LEU A 233 38.73 19.61 36.98
CA LEU A 233 40.18 19.43 36.84
C LEU A 233 40.58 18.92 35.45
N LEU A 234 39.63 18.52 34.60
CA LEU A 234 39.88 18.09 33.22
C LEU A 234 40.12 19.33 32.34
N ASN A 235 41.34 19.48 31.84
CA ASN A 235 41.79 20.63 31.07
C ASN A 235 42.89 20.23 30.06
N GLU A 236 43.32 21.18 29.23
CA GLU A 236 44.26 20.95 28.13
C GLU A 236 45.61 20.35 28.53
N THR A 237 46.00 20.39 29.82
CA THR A 237 47.25 19.76 30.29
C THR A 237 47.11 18.29 30.66
N ASN A 238 45.89 17.77 30.79
CA ASN A 238 45.62 16.37 31.15
C ASN A 238 44.55 15.69 30.29
N THR A 239 44.18 16.32 29.17
CA THR A 239 43.29 15.76 28.17
C THR A 239 43.84 16.04 26.78
N GLN A 240 43.73 15.07 25.88
CA GLN A 240 44.09 15.20 24.47
C GLN A 240 42.86 14.92 23.61
N GLU A 241 42.65 15.76 22.60
CA GLU A 241 41.64 15.49 21.57
C GLU A 241 42.09 14.32 20.70
N LEU A 242 41.18 13.37 20.45
CA LEU A 242 41.44 12.25 19.57
C LEU A 242 41.42 12.70 18.11
N ASN A 243 42.31 12.15 17.30
CA ASN A 243 42.19 12.23 15.84
C ASN A 243 41.18 11.20 15.30
N ASP A 244 40.84 11.30 14.03
CA ASP A 244 39.79 10.49 13.41
C ASP A 244 40.06 8.98 13.46
N ALA A 245 41.31 8.57 13.23
CA ALA A 245 41.71 7.16 13.36
C ALA A 245 41.60 6.65 14.81
N GLU A 246 41.97 7.48 15.78
CA GLU A 246 41.82 7.14 17.20
C GLU A 246 40.33 7.08 17.61
N ILE A 247 39.48 7.97 17.09
CA ILE A 247 38.03 7.93 17.32
C ILE A 247 37.47 6.60 16.83
N LEU A 248 37.79 6.21 15.60
CA LEU A 248 37.37 4.93 15.03
C LEU A 248 37.83 3.73 15.87
N GLU A 249 39.11 3.70 16.25
CA GLU A 249 39.68 2.64 17.10
C GLU A 249 38.92 2.51 18.42
N TYR A 250 38.61 3.63 19.09
CA TYR A 250 37.86 3.61 20.34
C TYR A 250 36.39 3.21 20.16
N PHE A 251 35.75 3.56 19.04
CA PHE A 251 34.41 3.08 18.73
C PHE A 251 34.37 1.56 18.52
N LEU A 252 35.37 0.98 17.84
CA LEU A 252 35.49 -0.48 17.68
C LEU A 252 35.72 -1.17 19.03
N LYS A 253 36.59 -0.63 19.90
CA LYS A 253 36.78 -1.13 21.27
C LYS A 253 35.49 -1.15 22.07
N MET A 254 34.75 -0.04 22.07
CA MET A 254 33.47 0.04 22.76
C MET A 254 32.41 -0.89 22.15
N TYR A 255 32.40 -1.05 20.82
CA TYR A 255 31.50 -1.97 20.14
C TYR A 255 31.76 -3.42 20.56
N ASN A 256 33.02 -3.86 20.50
CA ASN A 256 33.43 -5.20 20.91
C ASN A 256 33.13 -5.44 22.39
N ASP A 257 33.38 -4.49 23.29
CA ASP A 257 33.06 -4.64 24.71
C ASP A 257 31.56 -4.87 24.98
N VAL A 258 30.70 -4.17 24.22
CA VAL A 258 29.24 -4.25 24.41
C VAL A 258 28.66 -5.50 23.75
N TYR A 259 29.20 -5.90 22.59
CA TYR A 259 28.64 -6.98 21.77
C TYR A 259 29.43 -8.29 21.81
N SER A 260 30.55 -8.36 22.54
CA SER A 260 31.35 -9.60 22.67
C SER A 260 30.47 -10.75 23.15
N GLY A 261 30.57 -11.88 22.45
CA GLY A 261 29.76 -13.08 22.67
C GLY A 261 28.37 -13.07 22.03
N PHE A 262 27.91 -11.93 21.47
CA PHE A 262 26.67 -11.82 20.70
C PHE A 262 26.91 -11.58 19.20
N ARG A 263 28.03 -10.94 18.85
CA ARG A 263 28.46 -10.66 17.48
C ARG A 263 29.91 -11.06 17.27
N THR A 264 30.33 -11.11 16.01
CA THR A 264 31.73 -11.34 15.66
C THR A 264 32.55 -10.13 16.07
N GLU A 265 33.64 -10.33 16.81
CA GLU A 265 34.53 -9.25 17.19
C GLU A 265 35.22 -8.68 15.94
N ILE A 266 35.23 -7.34 15.84
CA ILE A 266 35.86 -6.62 14.75
C ILE A 266 37.28 -6.26 15.18
N GLU A 267 38.29 -6.62 14.39
CA GLU A 267 39.68 -6.30 14.73
C GLU A 267 39.86 -4.79 14.89
N GLU A 268 40.50 -4.35 15.99
CA GLU A 268 40.70 -2.92 16.28
C GLU A 268 41.59 -2.19 15.26
N THR A 269 42.30 -2.98 14.43
CA THR A 269 43.16 -2.51 13.33
C THR A 269 42.48 -2.59 11.96
N SER A 270 41.18 -2.90 11.92
CA SER A 270 40.39 -2.94 10.69
C SER A 270 40.48 -1.60 9.98
N THR A 271 40.73 -1.64 8.67
CA THR A 271 40.73 -0.45 7.84
C THR A 271 39.30 0.00 7.57
N TYR A 272 39.14 1.26 7.14
CA TYR A 272 37.84 1.79 6.71
C TYR A 272 37.15 0.86 5.69
N GLN A 273 37.89 0.38 4.69
CA GLN A 273 37.37 -0.55 3.68
C GLN A 273 36.89 -1.87 4.28
N ASP A 274 37.60 -2.42 5.27
CA ASP A 274 37.21 -3.67 5.94
C ASP A 274 35.89 -3.49 6.70
N LEU A 275 35.62 -2.29 7.22
CA LEU A 275 34.37 -1.98 7.92
C LEU A 275 33.19 -1.81 6.96
N LEU A 276 33.43 -1.35 5.73
CA LEU A 276 32.37 -1.18 4.72
C LEU A 276 31.80 -2.50 4.22
N GLU A 277 32.62 -3.55 4.25
CA GLU A 277 32.24 -4.90 3.83
C GLU A 277 31.59 -5.70 4.97
N ASN A 278 31.40 -5.10 6.15
CA ASN A 278 30.88 -5.79 7.33
C ASN A 278 29.35 -5.64 7.45
N GLU A 279 28.63 -6.72 7.16
CA GLU A 279 27.16 -6.79 7.26
C GLU A 279 26.63 -6.46 8.68
N ASP A 280 27.39 -6.70 9.76
CA ASP A 280 26.95 -6.37 11.13
C ASP A 280 26.85 -4.85 11.38
N LEU A 281 27.50 -4.04 10.54
CA LEU A 281 27.49 -2.57 10.59
C LEU A 281 26.46 -1.95 9.64
N THR A 282 25.81 -2.76 8.81
CA THR A 282 24.81 -2.28 7.85
C THR A 282 23.52 -1.95 8.60
N LEU A 283 23.08 -0.69 8.48
CA LEU A 283 21.87 -0.20 9.09
C LEU A 283 20.84 0.11 8.01
N ASN A 284 19.71 -0.61 8.07
CA ASN A 284 18.55 -0.33 7.23
C ASN A 284 17.67 0.77 7.85
N TYR A 285 17.29 1.75 7.02
CA TYR A 285 16.47 2.89 7.47
C TYR A 285 15.11 2.45 7.98
N ASP A 286 14.41 1.58 7.24
CA ASP A 286 13.05 1.14 7.58
C ASP A 286 12.97 0.35 8.88
N ASP A 287 13.98 -0.48 9.15
CA ASP A 287 14.11 -1.21 10.40
C ASP A 287 14.26 -0.27 11.60
N ILE A 288 15.14 0.74 11.48
CA ILE A 288 15.38 1.70 12.55
C ILE A 288 14.19 2.65 12.70
N SER A 289 13.64 3.16 11.59
CA SER A 289 12.52 4.12 11.59
C SER A 289 11.25 3.48 12.14
N GLY A 290 11.02 2.19 11.85
CA GLY A 290 9.91 1.40 12.38
C GLY A 290 9.97 1.18 13.89
N PHE A 291 11.18 1.19 14.48
CA PHE A 291 11.38 1.06 15.92
C PHE A 291 11.49 2.42 16.65
N ASN A 292 12.26 3.36 16.08
CA ASN A 292 12.56 4.67 16.64
C ASN A 292 12.85 5.70 15.53
N LYS A 293 11.80 6.39 15.08
CA LYS A 293 11.89 7.41 14.02
C LYS A 293 12.90 8.52 14.31
N SER A 294 13.01 8.99 15.56
CA SER A 294 13.97 10.05 15.93
C SER A 294 15.41 9.56 15.90
N LEU A 295 15.65 8.27 16.15
CA LEU A 295 16.98 7.68 15.98
C LEU A 295 17.33 7.57 14.49
N ALA A 296 16.39 7.11 13.65
CA ALA A 296 16.61 7.05 12.19
C ALA A 296 16.91 8.43 11.61
N GLU A 297 16.08 9.44 11.91
CA GLU A 297 16.30 10.82 11.46
C GLU A 297 17.66 11.37 11.92
N PHE A 298 18.11 11.01 13.12
CA PHE A 298 19.43 11.41 13.57
C PHE A 298 20.56 10.74 12.79
N ILE A 299 20.53 9.41 12.68
CA ILE A 299 21.60 8.63 12.03
C ILE A 299 21.68 8.96 10.54
N PHE A 300 20.56 8.98 9.82
CA PHE A 300 20.57 9.06 8.35
C PHE A 300 20.53 10.50 7.82
N VAL A 301 20.00 11.46 8.59
CA VAL A 301 19.78 12.84 8.10
C VAL A 301 20.62 13.88 8.85
N SER A 302 20.78 13.73 10.16
CA SER A 302 21.40 14.78 11.00
C SER A 302 22.90 14.60 11.22
N LEU A 303 23.37 13.36 11.25
CA LEU A 303 24.76 12.99 11.48
C LEU A 303 25.48 12.87 10.13
N GLY A 304 26.66 13.47 10.00
CA GLY A 304 27.50 13.31 8.81
C GLY A 304 28.06 11.89 8.72
N ASN A 305 28.98 11.65 7.79
CA ASN A 305 29.70 10.37 7.66
C ASN A 305 31.22 10.59 7.58
N TYR A 306 31.98 9.54 7.88
CA TYR A 306 33.44 9.59 7.92
C TYR A 306 34.06 9.88 6.54
N GLU A 307 33.48 9.34 5.47
CA GLU A 307 33.97 9.50 4.09
C GLU A 307 33.99 10.96 3.64
N ASP A 308 32.85 11.65 3.76
CA ASP A 308 32.67 13.05 3.38
C ASP A 308 33.49 13.99 4.28
N TYR A 309 33.69 13.59 5.53
CA TYR A 309 34.53 14.32 6.48
C TYR A 309 36.01 14.23 6.10
N GLU A 310 36.50 13.04 5.74
CA GLU A 310 37.88 12.82 5.33
C GLU A 310 38.19 13.49 3.97
N SER A 311 37.20 13.55 3.07
CA SER A 311 37.32 14.22 1.77
C SER A 311 37.21 15.75 1.83
N GLU A 312 36.89 16.30 3.00
CA GLU A 312 36.57 17.73 3.24
C GLU A 312 35.35 18.24 2.45
N GLU A 313 34.48 17.35 1.96
CA GLU A 313 33.24 17.71 1.26
C GLU A 313 32.15 18.17 2.23
N ASP A 314 32.06 17.56 3.42
CA ASP A 314 31.20 17.99 4.53
C ASP A 314 31.98 18.00 5.86
N THR A 315 31.75 19.01 6.70
CA THR A 315 32.38 19.13 8.03
C THR A 315 31.42 18.80 9.18
N THR A 316 30.21 18.33 8.85
CA THR A 316 29.24 17.82 9.82
C THR A 316 29.87 16.68 10.64
N ALA A 317 29.63 16.67 11.95
CA ALA A 317 30.16 15.62 12.81
C ALA A 317 29.57 14.26 12.40
N TYR A 318 30.43 13.27 12.20
CA TYR A 318 30.05 11.91 11.78
C TYR A 318 29.88 10.93 12.95
N TYR A 319 30.05 11.40 14.19
CA TYR A 319 29.92 10.59 15.39
C TYR A 319 29.27 11.35 16.55
N THR A 320 28.68 10.62 17.48
CA THR A 320 28.18 11.16 18.76
C THR A 320 29.32 11.27 19.77
N TYR A 321 29.53 12.44 20.34
CA TYR A 321 30.60 12.66 21.32
C TYR A 321 30.23 12.30 22.76
N LYS A 322 28.95 11.98 23.03
CA LYS A 322 28.43 11.51 24.32
C LYS A 322 27.27 10.54 24.07
N PRO A 323 26.88 9.73 25.07
CA PRO A 323 25.71 8.86 24.94
C PRO A 323 24.45 9.70 24.76
N GLU A 324 23.77 9.55 23.63
CA GLU A 324 22.54 10.28 23.31
C GLU A 324 21.32 9.38 23.48
N ARG A 325 20.21 9.96 23.93
CA ARG A 325 18.94 9.26 24.09
C ARG A 325 17.92 9.75 23.09
N PHE A 326 17.33 8.82 22.34
CA PHE A 326 16.29 9.09 21.35
C PHE A 326 14.95 8.58 21.88
N TYR A 327 14.07 9.50 22.27
CA TYR A 327 12.81 9.15 22.91
C TYR A 327 11.85 8.46 21.94
N SER A 328 11.48 7.20 22.24
CA SER A 328 10.31 6.57 21.64
C SER A 328 9.54 5.76 22.70
N GLY A 329 8.27 5.44 22.44
CA GLY A 329 7.48 4.61 23.35
C GLY A 329 8.00 3.17 23.51
N ARG A 330 8.93 2.74 22.64
CA ARG A 330 9.49 1.39 22.58
C ARG A 330 10.99 1.34 22.87
N ASP A 331 11.63 2.49 23.06
CA ASP A 331 13.06 2.60 23.25
C ASP A 331 13.44 3.65 24.28
N THR A 332 14.18 3.21 25.30
CA THR A 332 14.73 4.08 26.34
C THR A 332 16.25 4.01 26.41
N ALA A 333 16.88 3.35 25.46
CA ALA A 333 18.32 3.14 25.43
C ALA A 333 19.08 4.44 25.10
N TYR A 334 20.37 4.39 25.39
CA TYR A 334 21.35 5.39 25.02
C TYR A 334 22.23 4.84 23.91
N TYR A 335 22.64 5.70 22.99
CA TYR A 335 23.40 5.29 21.81
C TYR A 335 24.69 6.10 21.68
N MET A 336 25.73 5.39 21.26
CA MET A 336 26.92 5.99 20.65
C MET A 336 26.94 5.54 19.19
N ILE A 337 27.05 6.49 18.26
CA ILE A 337 26.96 6.25 16.82
C ILE A 337 28.18 6.86 16.13
N LEU A 338 28.74 6.15 15.15
CA LEU A 338 29.73 6.66 14.20
C LEU A 338 29.35 6.16 12.81
N ASN A 339 28.99 7.08 11.91
CA ASN A 339 28.64 6.75 10.52
C ASN A 339 29.89 6.66 9.67
N LEU A 340 30.00 5.58 8.90
CA LEU A 340 31.15 5.29 8.04
C LEU A 340 30.93 5.82 6.62
N THR A 341 29.78 5.54 6.01
CA THR A 341 29.46 5.94 4.63
C THR A 341 28.28 6.90 4.58
N ALA A 342 28.21 7.65 3.49
CA ALA A 342 27.02 8.36 3.07
C ALA A 342 25.94 7.39 2.56
N GLN A 343 24.74 7.93 2.36
CA GLN A 343 23.74 7.29 1.50
C GLN A 343 24.19 7.44 0.05
N GLU A 344 24.44 6.34 -0.65
CA GLU A 344 24.56 6.38 -2.11
C GLU A 344 23.17 6.41 -2.75
N LYS A 345 22.43 7.48 -2.47
CA LYS A 345 21.15 7.69 -3.13
C LYS A 345 21.37 8.13 -4.56
N PHE A 346 20.62 7.52 -5.47
CA PHE A 346 20.54 8.03 -6.83
C PHE A 346 20.08 9.49 -6.79
N ASP A 347 20.86 10.41 -7.36
CA ASP A 347 20.47 11.82 -7.43
C ASP A 347 19.31 11.96 -8.44
N THR A 348 18.10 11.87 -7.91
CA THR A 348 16.84 12.09 -8.64
C THR A 348 16.21 13.44 -8.28
N LYS A 349 16.94 14.29 -7.55
CA LYS A 349 16.45 15.57 -7.10
C LYS A 349 16.26 16.50 -8.30
N ASP A 350 15.11 17.15 -8.35
CA ASP A 350 14.73 18.05 -9.47
C ASP A 350 14.77 17.36 -10.85
N PHE A 351 14.63 16.02 -10.90
CA PHE A 351 14.59 15.27 -12.16
C PHE A 351 13.38 15.70 -13.03
N ASP A 352 13.66 16.02 -14.29
CA ASP A 352 12.65 16.43 -15.31
C ASP A 352 12.93 15.76 -16.68
N GLY A 353 13.45 14.53 -16.64
CA GLY A 353 13.86 13.76 -17.81
C GLY A 353 12.87 12.68 -18.24
N THR A 354 13.32 11.81 -19.14
CA THR A 354 12.57 10.68 -19.68
C THR A 354 12.71 9.42 -18.81
N LYS A 355 11.81 8.43 -19.00
CA LYS A 355 11.95 7.10 -18.39
C LYS A 355 13.32 6.47 -18.63
N ALA A 356 13.83 6.57 -19.87
CA ALA A 356 15.13 5.98 -20.22
C ALA A 356 16.30 6.63 -19.45
N GLU A 357 16.24 7.94 -19.21
CA GLU A 357 17.24 8.65 -18.42
C GLU A 357 17.14 8.27 -16.94
N LEU A 358 15.94 8.17 -16.37
CA LEU A 358 15.77 7.77 -14.98
C LEU A 358 16.21 6.32 -14.73
N VAL A 359 15.86 5.40 -15.64
CA VAL A 359 16.33 4.00 -15.60
C VAL A 359 17.85 3.91 -15.72
N ALA A 360 18.49 4.80 -16.47
CA ALA A 360 19.95 4.85 -16.55
C ALA A 360 20.62 5.32 -15.24
N ILE A 361 19.89 6.08 -14.41
CA ILE A 361 20.35 6.51 -13.09
C ILE A 361 20.15 5.38 -12.09
N MET A 362 18.91 4.90 -11.91
CA MET A 362 18.55 4.04 -10.76
C MET A 362 18.44 2.53 -11.08
N GLY A 363 18.50 2.16 -12.36
CA GLY A 363 18.29 0.79 -12.82
C GLY A 363 16.82 0.45 -13.10
N GLU A 364 16.59 -0.56 -13.94
CA GLU A 364 15.24 -0.96 -14.38
C GLU A 364 14.46 -1.67 -13.27
N ASP A 365 15.12 -2.51 -12.47
CA ASP A 365 14.49 -3.27 -11.39
C ASP A 365 13.91 -2.32 -10.31
N LEU A 366 14.73 -1.40 -9.80
CA LEU A 366 14.30 -0.41 -8.80
C LEU A 366 13.26 0.56 -9.37
N TYR A 367 13.39 0.97 -10.63
CA TYR A 367 12.36 1.78 -11.28
C TYR A 367 10.99 1.08 -11.28
N ASN A 368 10.96 -0.20 -11.65
CA ASN A 368 9.72 -0.99 -11.70
C ASN A 368 9.16 -1.25 -10.29
N GLU A 369 10.02 -1.47 -9.30
CA GLU A 369 9.63 -1.60 -7.90
C GLU A 369 8.93 -0.33 -7.40
N VAL A 370 9.57 0.83 -7.56
CA VAL A 370 9.01 2.13 -7.15
C VAL A 370 7.71 2.42 -7.91
N GLN A 371 7.65 2.12 -9.21
CA GLN A 371 6.43 2.26 -10.00
C GLN A 371 5.29 1.42 -9.41
N GLN A 372 5.56 0.15 -9.08
CA GLN A 372 4.57 -0.75 -8.49
C GLN A 372 4.11 -0.30 -7.10
N GLU A 373 5.00 0.28 -6.27
CA GLU A 373 4.62 0.83 -4.98
C GLU A 373 3.66 2.02 -5.11
N ILE A 374 3.87 2.88 -6.10
CA ILE A 374 2.96 4.00 -6.39
C ILE A 374 1.62 3.48 -6.91
N VAL A 375 1.60 2.41 -7.72
CA VAL A 375 0.37 1.71 -8.13
C VAL A 375 -0.38 1.18 -6.90
N ASP A 376 0.31 0.42 -6.04
CA ASP A 376 -0.24 -0.13 -4.81
C ASP A 376 -0.80 0.97 -3.89
N LEU A 377 -0.11 2.10 -3.79
CA LEU A 377 -0.55 3.25 -3.00
C LEU A 377 -1.84 3.86 -3.55
N ASN A 378 -1.99 3.99 -4.87
CA ASN A 378 -3.24 4.46 -5.46
C ASN A 378 -4.37 3.46 -5.28
N PHE A 379 -4.08 2.16 -5.45
CA PHE A 379 -5.05 1.07 -5.30
C PHE A 379 -5.50 0.87 -3.85
N SER A 380 -4.73 1.41 -2.90
CA SER A 380 -5.09 1.45 -1.49
C SER A 380 -6.40 2.19 -1.23
N SER A 381 -6.80 3.11 -2.12
CA SER A 381 -8.09 3.79 -2.08
C SER A 381 -9.17 2.95 -2.76
N SER A 382 -10.19 2.55 -2.01
CA SER A 382 -11.32 1.76 -2.53
C SER A 382 -12.10 2.44 -3.65
N SER A 383 -11.98 3.76 -3.80
CA SER A 383 -12.66 4.52 -4.85
C SER A 383 -11.82 4.75 -6.11
N PHE A 384 -10.53 4.41 -6.09
CA PHE A 384 -9.62 4.74 -7.19
C PHE A 384 -10.00 4.00 -8.47
N ILE A 385 -10.03 2.66 -8.43
CA ILE A 385 -10.41 1.82 -9.58
C ILE A 385 -11.85 2.15 -10.05
N PRO A 386 -12.90 2.20 -9.18
CA PRO A 386 -14.24 2.55 -9.62
C PRO A 386 -14.34 3.89 -10.36
N ARG A 387 -13.57 4.92 -9.94
CA ARG A 387 -13.56 6.22 -10.62
C ARG A 387 -12.90 6.16 -11.99
N ARG A 388 -11.76 5.47 -12.12
CA ARG A 388 -11.09 5.30 -13.42
C ARG A 388 -11.96 4.48 -14.39
N MET A 389 -12.69 3.50 -13.87
CA MET A 389 -13.68 2.75 -14.66
C MET A 389 -14.88 3.61 -15.07
N ALA A 390 -15.32 4.55 -14.24
CA ALA A 390 -16.35 5.50 -14.63
C ALA A 390 -15.88 6.43 -15.75
N GLU A 391 -14.63 6.87 -15.71
CA GLU A 391 -14.01 7.66 -16.79
C GLU A 391 -13.94 6.89 -18.11
N LEU A 392 -13.53 5.61 -18.06
CA LEU A 392 -13.60 4.74 -19.24
C LEU A 392 -15.00 4.72 -19.84
N ARG A 393 -16.01 4.44 -19.02
CA ARG A 393 -17.41 4.39 -19.50
C ARG A 393 -17.89 5.73 -20.04
N ALA A 394 -17.43 6.85 -19.47
CA ALA A 394 -17.74 8.19 -19.97
C ALA A 394 -17.09 8.45 -21.34
N MET A 395 -15.86 7.98 -21.58
CA MET A 395 -15.21 8.04 -22.90
C MET A 395 -15.99 7.28 -23.98
N HIS A 396 -16.68 6.21 -23.58
CA HIS A 396 -17.57 5.41 -24.43
C HIS A 396 -19.03 5.91 -24.42
N GLU A 397 -19.25 7.17 -24.02
CA GLU A 397 -20.56 7.84 -24.02
C GLU A 397 -21.67 7.05 -23.31
N LEU A 398 -21.34 6.35 -22.20
CA LEU A 398 -22.32 5.56 -21.45
C LEU A 398 -23.55 6.40 -21.07
N ARG A 399 -24.73 5.87 -21.40
CA ARG A 399 -26.03 6.34 -20.94
C ARG A 399 -26.79 5.21 -20.26
N ILE A 400 -27.40 5.52 -19.12
CA ILE A 400 -28.28 4.61 -18.39
C ILE A 400 -29.69 5.19 -18.47
N HIS A 401 -30.57 4.48 -19.16
CA HIS A 401 -31.94 4.90 -19.44
C HIS A 401 -32.94 4.45 -18.35
N ASP A 402 -32.55 3.49 -17.49
CA ASP A 402 -33.33 3.20 -16.27
C ASP A 402 -32.99 4.22 -15.18
N TYR A 403 -33.98 5.01 -14.78
CA TYR A 403 -33.83 6.10 -13.81
C TYR A 403 -33.22 5.65 -12.47
N TYR A 404 -33.58 4.48 -11.96
CA TYR A 404 -33.10 4.01 -10.65
C TYR A 404 -31.63 3.59 -10.75
N LEU A 405 -31.28 2.81 -11.78
CA LEU A 405 -29.89 2.42 -12.01
C LEU A 405 -29.00 3.63 -12.31
N ALA A 406 -29.51 4.62 -13.04
CA ALA A 406 -28.81 5.88 -13.29
C ALA A 406 -28.59 6.69 -12.00
N THR A 407 -29.57 6.68 -11.08
CA THR A 407 -29.46 7.33 -9.77
C THR A 407 -28.38 6.65 -8.93
N ASP A 408 -28.34 5.32 -8.90
CA ASP A 408 -27.32 4.57 -8.18
C ASP A 408 -25.93 4.80 -8.81
N TYR A 409 -25.83 4.82 -10.14
CA TYR A 409 -24.58 5.08 -10.84
C TYR A 409 -24.02 6.48 -10.54
N LYS A 410 -24.89 7.47 -10.32
CA LYS A 410 -24.48 8.82 -9.93
C LYS A 410 -23.75 8.87 -8.59
N ALA A 411 -23.93 7.87 -7.72
CA ALA A 411 -23.14 7.75 -6.49
C ALA A 411 -21.67 7.36 -6.78
N ILE A 412 -21.41 6.68 -7.90
CA ILE A 412 -20.06 6.31 -8.37
C ILE A 412 -19.46 7.47 -9.18
N ASP A 413 -20.22 8.03 -10.11
CA ASP A 413 -19.86 9.19 -10.92
C ASP A 413 -20.79 10.36 -10.63
N THR A 414 -20.34 11.27 -9.77
CA THR A 414 -21.14 12.45 -9.39
C THR A 414 -21.42 13.40 -10.55
N GLY A 415 -20.60 13.33 -11.62
CA GLY A 415 -20.77 14.11 -12.84
C GLY A 415 -21.78 13.51 -13.81
N PHE A 416 -22.25 12.28 -13.58
CA PHE A 416 -23.15 11.58 -14.47
C PHE A 416 -24.50 12.32 -14.63
N GLU A 417 -24.88 12.56 -15.88
CA GLU A 417 -26.16 13.16 -16.24
C GLU A 417 -27.23 12.07 -16.40
N ILE A 418 -28.22 12.09 -15.51
CA ILE A 418 -29.35 11.16 -15.55
C ILE A 418 -30.23 11.50 -16.75
N ASP A 419 -30.44 10.53 -17.64
CA ASP A 419 -31.38 10.63 -18.75
C ASP A 419 -32.82 10.81 -18.23
N GLN A 420 -33.40 11.98 -18.51
CA GLN A 420 -34.75 12.33 -18.08
C GLN A 420 -35.83 11.76 -19.00
N GLU A 421 -35.49 11.44 -20.25
CA GLU A 421 -36.43 10.85 -21.22
C GLU A 421 -36.59 9.36 -20.95
N GLY A 422 -35.46 8.68 -20.72
CA GLY A 422 -35.39 7.25 -20.47
C GLY A 422 -35.74 6.41 -21.70
N SER A 423 -36.10 5.15 -21.49
CA SER A 423 -36.51 4.23 -22.56
C SER A 423 -37.46 3.18 -22.05
N SER A 424 -38.41 2.74 -22.87
CA SER A 424 -39.34 1.66 -22.49
C SER A 424 -38.75 0.26 -22.62
N SER A 425 -37.58 0.10 -23.24
CA SER A 425 -37.01 -1.22 -23.53
C SER A 425 -35.48 -1.33 -23.44
N ILE A 426 -34.77 -0.19 -23.44
CA ILE A 426 -33.30 -0.15 -23.38
C ILE A 426 -32.90 0.29 -21.97
N VAL A 427 -32.04 -0.47 -21.30
CA VAL A 427 -31.53 -0.15 -19.96
C VAL A 427 -30.31 0.75 -20.02
N ALA A 428 -29.41 0.49 -20.97
CA ALA A 428 -28.21 1.29 -21.18
C ALA A 428 -27.77 1.29 -22.63
N SER A 429 -26.99 2.30 -23.02
CA SER A 429 -26.28 2.38 -24.29
C SER A 429 -24.89 2.96 -24.10
N TYR A 430 -23.95 2.57 -24.94
CA TYR A 430 -22.58 3.07 -24.98
C TYR A 430 -22.02 2.79 -26.38
N ASP A 431 -21.22 3.69 -26.93
CA ASP A 431 -20.86 3.70 -28.35
C ASP A 431 -22.11 3.46 -29.25
N ASP A 432 -22.04 2.47 -30.15
CA ASP A 432 -23.15 2.01 -30.99
C ASP A 432 -23.92 0.80 -30.40
N LYS A 433 -23.64 0.43 -29.14
CA LYS A 433 -24.23 -0.76 -28.47
C LYS A 433 -25.39 -0.35 -27.56
N THR A 434 -26.34 -1.27 -27.42
CA THR A 434 -27.51 -1.11 -26.55
C THR A 434 -27.73 -2.38 -25.74
N ILE A 435 -28.12 -2.23 -24.48
CA ILE A 435 -28.53 -3.32 -23.61
C ILE A 435 -30.03 -3.19 -23.36
N SER A 436 -30.81 -4.15 -23.85
CA SER A 436 -32.25 -4.20 -23.59
C SER A 436 -32.58 -4.72 -22.18
N ALA A 437 -33.77 -4.39 -21.69
CA ALA A 437 -34.26 -4.89 -20.39
C ALA A 437 -34.30 -6.42 -20.35
N ASN A 438 -34.63 -7.08 -21.46
CA ASN A 438 -34.63 -8.54 -21.55
C ASN A 438 -33.20 -9.13 -21.46
N GLU A 439 -32.23 -8.52 -22.15
CA GLU A 439 -30.84 -8.98 -22.12
C GLU A 439 -30.25 -8.81 -20.73
N PHE A 440 -30.45 -7.65 -20.13
CA PHE A 440 -30.01 -7.37 -18.76
C PHE A 440 -30.66 -8.33 -17.75
N PHE A 441 -31.97 -8.53 -17.83
CA PHE A 441 -32.67 -9.45 -16.94
C PHE A 441 -32.21 -10.90 -17.13
N ALA A 442 -32.03 -11.35 -18.38
CA ALA A 442 -31.51 -12.70 -18.65
C ALA A 442 -30.10 -12.90 -18.11
N TYR A 443 -29.23 -11.90 -18.27
CA TYR A 443 -27.87 -11.90 -17.73
C TYR A 443 -27.87 -12.04 -16.21
N ALA A 444 -28.62 -11.17 -15.51
CA ALA A 444 -28.72 -11.21 -14.06
C ALA A 444 -29.31 -12.53 -13.55
N MET A 445 -30.39 -13.02 -14.16
CA MET A 445 -31.03 -14.28 -13.76
C MET A 445 -30.11 -15.49 -13.96
N ASN A 446 -29.29 -15.51 -15.01
CA ASN A 446 -28.31 -16.59 -15.20
C ASN A 446 -27.25 -16.62 -14.09
N ARG A 447 -26.91 -15.47 -13.52
CA ARG A 447 -25.96 -15.37 -12.39
C ARG A 447 -26.61 -15.69 -11.05
N ASN A 448 -27.70 -15.01 -10.69
CA ASN A 448 -28.21 -15.07 -9.31
C ASN A 448 -29.74 -15.24 -9.17
N ALA A 449 -30.38 -16.02 -10.04
CA ALA A 449 -31.82 -16.29 -9.97
C ALA A 449 -32.31 -16.73 -8.57
N GLY A 450 -31.51 -17.56 -7.88
CA GLY A 450 -31.87 -18.07 -6.55
C GLY A 450 -32.03 -16.97 -5.51
N MET A 451 -31.09 -16.03 -5.45
CA MET A 451 -31.17 -14.91 -4.50
C MET A 451 -32.28 -13.94 -4.86
N TYR A 452 -32.45 -13.60 -6.15
CA TYR A 452 -33.54 -12.71 -6.56
C TYR A 452 -34.91 -13.29 -6.22
N LEU A 453 -35.11 -14.59 -6.44
CA LEU A 453 -36.33 -15.29 -6.04
C LEU A 453 -36.54 -15.27 -4.52
N LEU A 454 -35.49 -15.51 -3.74
CA LEU A 454 -35.54 -15.48 -2.29
C LEU A 454 -35.93 -14.09 -1.76
N HIS A 455 -35.32 -13.02 -2.29
CA HIS A 455 -35.67 -11.64 -1.93
C HIS A 455 -37.10 -11.30 -2.30
N THR A 456 -37.55 -11.67 -3.50
CA THR A 456 -38.94 -11.41 -3.93
C THR A 456 -39.94 -12.19 -3.06
N ALA A 457 -39.64 -13.45 -2.72
CA ALA A 457 -40.47 -14.27 -1.86
C ALA A 457 -40.57 -13.71 -0.44
N GLN A 458 -39.47 -13.19 0.12
CA GLN A 458 -39.47 -12.52 1.43
C GLN A 458 -40.40 -11.31 1.45
N ILE A 459 -40.37 -10.48 0.41
CA ILE A 459 -41.26 -9.31 0.30
C ILE A 459 -42.73 -9.73 0.22
N LYS A 460 -43.03 -10.84 -0.47
CA LYS A 460 -44.40 -11.37 -0.63
C LYS A 460 -44.95 -12.06 0.62
N ALA A 461 -44.08 -12.61 1.45
CA ALA A 461 -44.46 -13.35 2.65
C ALA A 461 -44.69 -12.44 3.88
N LEU A 462 -44.22 -11.20 3.83
CA LEU A 462 -44.51 -10.13 4.79
C LEU A 462 -45.89 -9.52 4.53
#